data_AF-A0A8J5QVY2-F1
#
_entry.id   AF-A0A8J5QVY2-F1
#
_cell.length_a   1.000
_cell.length_b   1.000
_cell.length_c   1.000
_cell.angle_alpha   90.00
_cell.angle_beta   90.00
_cell.angle_gamma   90.00
#
_symmetry.space_group_name_H-M   'P 1'
#
loop_
_entity.id
_entity.type
_entity.pdbx_description
1 polymer ?
#
loop_
_entity_poly.entity_id
_entity_poly.type
_entity_poly.pdbx_seq_one_letter_code
_entity_poly.pdbx_strand_id
1 'polypeptide(L)'
;MILEINGHHKCRENEELKRCGRICEQTCFNFAHNKLDCSHDEKQCSEKTEDCSCKQGYIRDESTGACVRPNQCSRCDYGESNLPCGKMCEVSCESQVVPKICNRAICGKSDCRCHFEAGFLRDHSTGRCTLRKNCALRN
;
A
#
# COMPACT_ATOMS: atom_id res chain seq x y z
N MET A 1 19.69 -18.24 -7.63
CA MET A 1 19.17 -19.08 -8.74
C MET A 1 17.66 -18.81 -8.76
N ILE A 2 17.10 -18.00 -9.65
CA ILE A 2 16.96 -18.08 -11.13
C ILE A 2 16.86 -16.63 -11.63
N LEU A 3 17.85 -16.15 -12.41
CA LEU A 3 17.93 -16.03 -13.89
C LEU A 3 17.31 -14.74 -14.45
N GLU A 4 18.18 -13.83 -14.87
CA GLU A 4 17.84 -12.84 -15.90
C GLU A 4 17.74 -13.54 -17.25
N ILE A 5 16.64 -13.34 -17.99
CA ILE A 5 16.58 -13.56 -19.44
C ILE A 5 15.50 -12.63 -20.05
N ASN A 6 15.90 -11.74 -20.97
CA ASN A 6 15.10 -11.08 -22.00
C ASN A 6 13.76 -10.41 -21.61
N GLY A 7 13.79 -9.11 -21.30
CA GLY A 7 12.80 -8.10 -21.74
C GLY A 7 11.28 -8.33 -21.53
N HIS A 8 10.87 -9.36 -20.82
CA HIS A 8 9.47 -9.71 -20.61
C HIS A 8 9.18 -9.58 -19.12
N HIS A 9 8.68 -8.41 -18.72
CA HIS A 9 8.23 -8.15 -17.35
C HIS A 9 7.10 -9.13 -17.01
N LYS A 10 7.44 -10.21 -16.32
CA LYS A 10 6.46 -11.21 -15.90
C LYS A 10 5.69 -10.66 -14.71
N CYS A 11 4.42 -10.35 -14.92
CA CYS A 11 3.53 -9.87 -13.87
C CYS A 11 3.28 -10.93 -12.78
N ARG A 12 2.93 -10.47 -11.58
CA ARG A 12 2.64 -11.37 -10.44
C ARG A 12 1.29 -12.06 -10.61
N GLU A 13 0.95 -12.90 -9.65
CA GLU A 13 -0.37 -13.51 -9.61
C GLU A 13 -1.48 -12.44 -9.61
N ASN A 14 -2.53 -12.68 -10.40
CA ASN A 14 -3.66 -11.77 -10.58
C ASN A 14 -3.32 -10.39 -11.18
N GLU A 15 -2.12 -10.25 -11.76
CA GLU A 15 -1.72 -9.10 -12.56
C GLU A 15 -1.65 -9.45 -14.05
N GLU A 16 -1.84 -8.45 -14.89
CA GLU A 16 -1.62 -8.52 -16.34
C GLU A 16 -0.94 -7.23 -16.82
N LEU A 17 -0.15 -7.35 -17.89
CA LEU A 17 0.51 -6.19 -18.48
C LEU A 17 -0.56 -5.32 -19.15
N LYS A 18 -0.66 -4.05 -18.73
CA LYS A 18 -1.58 -3.08 -19.33
C LYS A 18 -0.81 -1.84 -19.73
N ARG A 19 -1.23 -1.23 -20.85
CA ARG A 19 -0.68 0.03 -21.38
C ARG A 19 -0.65 1.18 -20.36
N CYS A 20 -1.63 1.22 -19.46
CA CYS A 20 -1.72 2.24 -18.40
C CYS A 20 -1.05 1.81 -17.09
N GLY A 21 -0.61 0.56 -16.98
CA GLY A 21 -0.05 0.00 -15.76
C GLY A 21 -0.95 0.24 -14.55
N ARG A 22 -0.38 0.87 -13.52
CA ARG A 22 -1.04 1.14 -12.23
C ARG A 22 -1.79 2.48 -12.16
N ILE A 23 -1.74 3.29 -13.22
CA ILE A 23 -2.30 4.65 -13.20
C ILE A 23 -3.81 4.62 -12.94
N CYS A 24 -4.51 3.71 -13.61
CA CYS A 24 -5.93 3.51 -13.47
C CYS A 24 -6.18 2.07 -12.99
N GLU A 25 -5.94 1.80 -11.71
CA GLU A 25 -6.35 0.55 -11.09
C GLU A 25 -7.16 0.80 -9.81
N GLN A 26 -8.15 -0.06 -9.56
CA GLN A 26 -8.86 -0.04 -8.30
C GLN A 26 -7.95 -0.57 -7.19
N THR A 27 -8.05 0.07 -6.04
CA THR A 27 -7.32 -0.28 -4.83
C THR A 27 -8.33 -0.54 -3.71
N CYS A 28 -7.91 -1.20 -2.63
CA CYS A 28 -8.81 -1.45 -1.51
C CYS A 28 -9.38 -0.15 -0.92
N PHE A 29 -8.60 0.93 -0.91
CA PHE A 29 -9.05 2.26 -0.51
C PHE A 29 -10.11 2.82 -1.47
N ASN A 30 -9.82 2.93 -2.77
CA ASN A 30 -10.72 3.63 -3.69
C ASN A 30 -12.00 2.82 -4.00
N PHE A 31 -11.94 1.48 -3.89
CA PHE A 31 -13.09 0.60 -4.04
C PHE A 31 -14.08 0.79 -2.88
N ALA A 32 -13.59 0.85 -1.63
CA ALA A 32 -14.44 1.10 -0.46
C ALA A 32 -15.18 2.44 -0.53
N HIS A 33 -14.64 3.41 -1.28
CA HIS A 33 -15.19 4.75 -1.41
C HIS A 33 -15.90 5.02 -2.74
N ASN A 34 -15.98 4.04 -3.67
CA ASN A 34 -16.46 4.23 -5.05
C ASN A 34 -15.78 5.42 -5.76
N LYS A 35 -14.47 5.61 -5.53
CA LYS A 35 -13.74 6.83 -5.92
C LYS A 35 -12.75 6.68 -7.08
N LEU A 36 -12.84 5.64 -7.89
CA LEU A 36 -11.99 5.55 -9.08
C LEU A 36 -12.65 6.26 -10.27
N ASP A 37 -12.13 7.43 -10.65
CA ASP A 37 -12.42 8.09 -11.92
C ASP A 37 -11.17 8.06 -12.80
N CYS A 38 -11.19 7.20 -13.82
CA CYS A 38 -10.09 7.05 -14.78
C CYS A 38 -10.31 7.82 -16.08
N SER A 39 -11.40 8.58 -16.20
CA SER A 39 -11.76 9.25 -17.46
C SER A 39 -10.70 10.27 -17.93
N HIS A 40 -9.90 10.78 -16.99
CA HIS A 40 -8.78 11.68 -17.25
C HIS A 40 -7.44 10.96 -17.45
N ASP A 41 -7.31 9.72 -16.99
CA ASP A 41 -6.05 8.97 -16.94
C ASP A 41 -5.77 8.18 -18.23
N GLU A 42 -6.81 7.75 -18.96
CA GLU A 42 -6.63 7.05 -20.25
C GLU A 42 -5.85 7.88 -21.28
N LYS A 43 -6.00 9.21 -21.24
CA LYS A 43 -5.26 10.15 -22.10
C LYS A 43 -3.77 10.24 -21.77
N GLN A 44 -3.38 9.83 -20.56
CA GLN A 44 -1.99 9.85 -20.09
C GLN A 44 -1.28 8.51 -20.34
N CYS A 45 -2.02 7.47 -20.70
CA CYS A 45 -1.44 6.18 -21.00
C CYS A 45 -0.61 6.23 -22.29
N SER A 46 0.59 5.68 -22.22
CA SER A 46 1.55 5.56 -23.32
C SER A 46 2.35 4.26 -23.15
N GLU A 47 3.22 3.93 -24.10
CA GLU A 47 4.13 2.78 -23.97
C GLU A 47 5.06 2.92 -22.74
N LYS A 48 5.31 4.15 -22.27
CA LYS A 48 6.12 4.40 -21.07
C LYS A 48 5.40 4.09 -19.76
N THR A 49 4.07 3.98 -19.80
CA THR A 49 3.25 3.68 -18.64
C THR A 49 2.80 2.22 -18.63
N GLU A 50 3.28 1.42 -19.58
CA GLU A 50 3.00 0.00 -19.64
C GLU A 50 3.66 -0.71 -18.46
N ASP A 51 2.84 -1.31 -17.61
CA ASP A 51 3.28 -2.04 -16.42
C ASP A 51 2.22 -3.06 -16.01
N CYS A 52 2.54 -3.88 -15.02
CA CYS A 52 1.64 -4.84 -14.41
C CYS A 52 0.56 -4.14 -13.58
N SER A 53 -0.69 -4.48 -13.91
CA SER A 53 -1.91 -3.94 -13.31
C SER A 53 -2.82 -5.07 -12.86
N CYS A 54 -3.69 -4.84 -11.89
CA CYS A 54 -4.64 -5.87 -11.47
C CYS A 54 -5.58 -6.28 -12.61
N LYS A 55 -5.77 -7.61 -12.75
CA LYS A 55 -6.77 -8.19 -13.66
C LYS A 55 -8.17 -7.73 -13.27
N GLN A 56 -9.09 -7.78 -14.23
CA GLN A 56 -10.50 -7.48 -13.97
C GLN A 56 -11.05 -8.32 -12.79
N GLY A 57 -11.75 -7.66 -11.86
CA GLY A 57 -12.31 -8.29 -10.66
C GLY A 57 -11.32 -8.44 -9.49
N TYR A 58 -10.05 -8.06 -9.68
CA TYR A 58 -9.05 -7.92 -8.63
C TYR A 58 -8.72 -6.45 -8.42
N ILE A 59 -8.43 -6.10 -7.18
CA ILE A 59 -8.05 -4.75 -6.77
C ILE A 59 -6.76 -4.83 -5.97
N ARG A 60 -5.93 -3.78 -6.06
CA ARG A 60 -4.65 -3.78 -5.37
C ARG A 60 -4.88 -3.57 -3.88
N ASP A 61 -4.45 -4.52 -3.08
CA ASP A 61 -4.30 -4.34 -1.64
C ASP A 61 -3.03 -3.53 -1.41
N GLU A 62 -3.19 -2.28 -1.02
CA GLU A 62 -2.12 -1.32 -0.77
C GLU A 62 -1.16 -1.80 0.33
N SER A 63 -1.62 -2.63 1.27
CA SER A 63 -0.81 -3.12 2.38
C SER A 63 0.15 -4.23 1.94
N THR A 64 -0.28 -5.10 1.02
CA THR A 64 0.51 -6.26 0.56
C THR A 64 1.13 -6.04 -0.82
N GLY A 65 0.63 -5.06 -1.57
CA GLY A 65 0.92 -4.83 -2.98
C GLY A 65 0.32 -5.89 -3.92
N ALA A 66 -0.44 -6.87 -3.40
CA ALA A 66 -1.00 -7.96 -4.19
C ALA A 66 -2.37 -7.57 -4.78
N CYS A 67 -2.70 -8.16 -5.94
CA CYS A 67 -4.04 -8.06 -6.51
C CYS A 67 -4.93 -9.12 -5.87
N VAL A 68 -5.91 -8.69 -5.09
CA VAL A 68 -6.82 -9.53 -4.30
C VAL A 68 -8.27 -9.27 -4.71
N ARG A 69 -9.18 -10.16 -4.33
CA ARG A 69 -10.62 -9.84 -4.48
C ARG A 69 -11.01 -8.74 -3.49
N PRO A 70 -12.03 -7.91 -3.79
CA PRO A 70 -12.39 -6.82 -2.88
C PRO A 70 -12.74 -7.24 -1.44
N ASN A 71 -13.33 -8.42 -1.27
CA ASN A 71 -13.62 -8.97 0.06
C ASN A 71 -12.39 -9.50 0.81
N GLN A 72 -11.22 -9.54 0.15
CA GLN A 72 -9.94 -9.95 0.72
C GLN A 72 -9.04 -8.74 1.03
N CYS A 73 -9.54 -7.52 0.83
CA CYS A 73 -8.82 -6.31 1.19
C CYS A 73 -8.43 -6.28 2.66
N SER A 74 -7.16 -5.93 2.90
CA SER A 74 -6.76 -5.44 4.21
C SER A 74 -7.60 -4.20 4.56
N ARG A 75 -8.11 -4.13 5.80
CA ARG A 75 -9.04 -3.07 6.25
C ARG A 75 -8.33 -1.74 6.57
N CYS A 76 -7.13 -1.51 6.06
CA CYS A 76 -6.25 -0.43 6.52
C CYS A 76 -5.82 0.48 5.36
N ASP A 77 -5.50 1.73 5.67
CA ASP A 77 -5.06 2.71 4.67
C ASP A 77 -3.66 2.39 4.10
N TYR A 78 -3.25 3.07 3.03
CA TYR A 78 -1.91 2.90 2.44
C TYR A 78 -0.80 3.08 3.49
N GLY A 79 0.11 2.10 3.56
CA GLY A 79 1.20 2.05 4.55
C GLY A 79 0.76 1.59 5.94
N GLU A 80 -0.53 1.30 6.15
CA GLU A 80 -1.06 0.70 7.36
C GLU A 80 -1.24 -0.82 7.22
N SER A 81 -1.23 -1.50 8.36
CA SER A 81 -1.53 -2.94 8.45
C SER A 81 -2.30 -3.21 9.74
N ASN A 82 -3.17 -4.23 9.72
CA ASN A 82 -3.91 -4.63 10.92
C ASN A 82 -2.97 -5.38 11.86
N LEU A 83 -2.38 -4.65 12.79
CA LEU A 83 -1.32 -5.14 13.67
C LEU A 83 -1.79 -5.09 15.12
N PRO A 84 -1.22 -5.92 16.01
CA PRO A 84 -1.52 -5.84 17.43
C PRO A 84 -1.31 -4.43 17.96
N CYS A 85 -2.21 -4.02 18.86
CA CYS A 85 -2.19 -2.75 19.58
C CYS A 85 -2.42 -1.49 18.73
N GLY A 86 -2.49 -1.60 17.40
CA GLY A 86 -2.82 -0.49 16.51
C GLY A 86 -1.98 0.75 16.81
N LYS A 87 -2.64 1.92 16.84
CA LYS A 87 -1.99 3.21 17.09
C LYS A 87 -1.15 3.30 18.37
N MET A 88 -1.39 2.45 19.38
CA MET A 88 -0.55 2.46 20.61
C MET A 88 0.89 2.02 20.33
N CYS A 89 1.09 1.26 19.27
CA CYS A 89 2.38 0.76 18.85
C CYS A 89 2.94 1.52 17.64
N GLU A 90 2.38 2.68 17.34
CA GLU A 90 2.72 3.40 16.13
C GLU A 90 3.96 4.28 16.30
N VAL A 91 4.78 4.34 15.25
CA VAL A 91 5.98 5.17 15.19
C VAL A 91 5.66 6.39 14.33
N SER A 92 5.92 7.59 14.85
CA SER A 92 5.69 8.83 14.11
C SER A 92 6.98 9.42 13.55
N CYS A 93 6.86 10.24 12.51
CA CYS A 93 7.99 10.95 11.93
C CYS A 93 8.73 11.85 12.94
N GLU A 94 8.01 12.45 13.90
CA GLU A 94 8.58 13.38 14.89
C GLU A 94 9.37 12.68 15.99
N SER A 95 8.86 11.55 16.49
CA SER A 95 9.47 10.86 17.63
C SER A 95 10.41 9.75 17.21
N GLN A 96 10.08 9.03 16.13
CA GLN A 96 10.73 7.78 15.70
C GLN A 96 10.96 6.76 16.83
N VAL A 97 10.20 6.86 17.93
CA VAL A 97 10.32 5.97 19.08
C VAL A 97 9.64 4.66 18.74
N VAL A 98 10.41 3.57 18.76
CA VAL A 98 9.90 2.22 18.50
C VAL A 98 9.44 1.58 19.81
N PRO A 99 8.15 1.27 19.98
CA PRO A 99 7.67 0.56 21.16
C PRO A 99 8.22 -0.87 21.18
N LYS A 100 8.79 -1.26 22.32
CA LYS A 100 9.46 -2.57 22.48
C LYS A 100 8.50 -3.75 22.53
N ILE A 101 7.23 -3.52 22.90
CA ILE A 101 6.25 -4.59 23.14
C ILE A 101 4.96 -4.24 22.42
N CYS A 102 4.67 -5.00 21.36
CA CYS A 102 3.50 -4.81 20.50
C CYS A 102 2.84 -6.15 20.19
N ASN A 103 2.23 -6.74 21.20
CA ASN A 103 1.53 -8.03 21.06
C ASN A 103 0.10 -7.95 21.62
N ARG A 104 -0.78 -8.78 21.06
CA ARG A 104 -2.22 -8.73 21.35
C ARG A 104 -2.55 -9.11 22.79
N ALA A 105 -1.69 -9.87 23.47
CA ALA A 105 -1.92 -10.25 24.87
C ALA A 105 -1.84 -9.05 25.82
N ILE A 106 -1.09 -8.00 25.47
CA ILE A 106 -0.98 -6.77 26.28
C ILE A 106 -2.16 -5.83 26.06
N CYS A 107 -2.60 -5.67 24.82
CA CYS A 107 -3.55 -4.63 24.44
C CYS A 107 -4.96 -5.14 24.10
N GLY A 108 -5.16 -6.46 24.04
CA GLY A 108 -6.45 -7.11 23.79
C GLY A 108 -6.99 -6.98 22.37
N LYS A 109 -6.40 -6.13 21.52
CA LYS A 109 -6.92 -5.81 20.18
C LYS A 109 -5.85 -5.73 19.10
N SER A 110 -6.29 -5.89 17.86
CA SER A 110 -5.54 -5.53 16.65
C SER A 110 -6.32 -4.44 15.92
N ASP A 111 -5.59 -3.51 15.32
CA ASP A 111 -6.18 -2.37 14.61
C ASP A 111 -5.17 -1.86 13.56
N CYS A 112 -5.62 -1.00 12.66
CA CYS A 112 -4.75 -0.42 11.64
C CYS A 112 -3.73 0.55 12.26
N ARG A 113 -2.46 0.41 11.86
CA ARG A 113 -1.35 1.32 12.19
C ARG A 113 -0.30 1.32 11.08
N CYS A 114 0.50 2.38 10.97
CA CYS A 114 1.64 2.41 10.06
C CYS A 114 2.58 1.24 10.33
N HIS A 115 2.93 0.50 9.28
CA HIS A 115 3.78 -0.67 9.36
C HIS A 115 5.25 -0.26 9.41
N PHE A 116 5.74 0.02 10.62
CA PHE A 116 7.11 0.49 10.85
C PHE A 116 8.18 -0.46 10.30
N GLU A 117 7.99 -1.77 10.46
CA GLU A 117 8.89 -2.80 9.96
C GLU A 117 8.98 -2.81 8.42
N ALA A 118 7.94 -2.35 7.73
CA ALA A 118 7.93 -2.10 6.28
C ALA A 118 8.43 -0.68 5.90
N GLY A 119 8.91 0.09 6.87
CA GLY A 119 9.50 1.42 6.66
C GLY A 119 8.51 2.58 6.68
N PHE A 120 7.26 2.38 7.12
CA PHE A 120 6.23 3.42 7.19
C PHE A 120 6.12 4.04 8.58
N LEU A 121 6.13 5.38 8.64
CA LEU A 121 5.90 6.15 9.86
C LEU A 121 4.70 7.06 9.68
N ARG A 122 3.97 7.33 10.77
CA ARG A 122 2.88 8.30 10.74
C ARG A 122 3.44 9.70 10.67
N ASP A 123 3.08 10.43 9.63
CA ASP A 123 3.28 11.87 9.54
C ASP A 123 2.05 12.56 10.13
N HIS A 124 2.19 13.18 11.29
CA HIS A 124 1.06 13.84 11.94
C HIS A 124 0.61 15.12 11.22
N SER A 125 1.44 15.68 10.33
CA SER A 125 1.04 16.86 9.54
C SER A 125 0.01 16.51 8.46
N THR A 126 0.10 15.32 7.87
CA THR A 126 -0.84 14.82 6.85
C THR A 126 -1.85 13.82 7.42
N GLY A 127 -1.56 13.25 8.59
CA GLY A 127 -2.32 12.15 9.19
C GLY A 127 -2.09 10.80 8.53
N ARG A 128 -1.22 10.70 7.52
CA ARG A 128 -1.00 9.49 6.70
C ARG A 128 0.33 8.81 7.03
N CYS A 129 0.45 7.55 6.63
CA CYS A 129 1.73 6.86 6.64
C CYS A 129 2.59 7.32 5.46
N THR A 130 3.86 7.62 5.72
CA THR A 130 4.86 7.93 4.71
C THR A 130 6.10 7.07 4.94
N LEU A 131 6.93 6.89 3.90
CA LEU A 131 8.20 6.19 4.08
C LEU A 131 9.08 6.99 5.02
N ARG A 132 9.85 6.29 5.87
CA ARG A 132 10.78 6.92 6.83
C ARG A 132 11.69 7.97 6.18
N LYS A 133 12.17 7.69 4.97
CA LYS A 133 13.02 8.60 4.18
C LYS A 133 12.32 9.88 3.72
N ASN A 134 10.99 9.87 3.70
CA ASN A 134 10.13 10.99 3.30
C ASN A 134 9.55 11.73 4.50
N CYS A 135 9.85 11.32 5.74
CA CYS A 135 9.56 12.14 6.90
C CYS A 135 10.28 13.48 6.68
N ALA A 136 9.52 14.58 6.68
CA ALA A 136 10.09 15.91 6.55
C ALA A 136 11.20 16.05 7.61
N LEU A 137 12.42 16.33 7.17
CA LEU A 137 13.49 16.75 8.07
C LEU A 137 13.01 18.07 8.68
N ARG A 138 12.41 18.02 9.87
CA ARG A 138 12.17 19.23 10.65
C ARG A 138 13.53 19.71 11.11
N ASN A 139 14.04 20.74 10.43
CA ASN A 139 15.12 21.59 10.91
C ASN A 139 14.77 22.15 12.30
#